data_AF-A0A9W5V5E4-F1
#
_entry.id   AF-A0A9W5V5E4-F1
#
_cell.length_a   1.000
_cell.length_b   1.000
_cell.length_c   1.000
_cell.angle_alpha   90.00
_cell.angle_beta   90.00
_cell.angle_gamma   90.00
#
_symmetry.space_group_name_H-M   'P 1'
#
loop_
_entity.id
_entity.type
_entity.pdbx_description
1 polymer ?
#
loop_
_entity_poly.entity_id
_entity_poly.type
_entity_poly.pdbx_seq_one_letter_code
_entity_poly.pdbx_strand_id
1 'polypeptide(L)' 'MSKKIIFSFIGYFVLFPYTYLISSFLWRYFIRKTELWIVITDCLSILGIYYILISLAFVIYIKQGKT' A
#
# COMPACT_ATOMS: atom_id res chain seq x y z
N MET A 1 -22.22 -7.74 4.84
CA MET A 1 -21.00 -7.43 4.05
C MET A 1 -20.44 -8.74 3.51
N SER A 2 -20.35 -8.91 2.17
CA SER A 2 -19.95 -10.20 1.58
C SER A 2 -18.49 -10.52 1.89
N LYS A 3 -18.18 -11.73 2.40
CA LYS A 3 -16.82 -12.14 2.82
C LYS A 3 -15.74 -11.90 1.74
N LYS A 4 -16.12 -11.91 0.45
CA LYS A 4 -15.25 -11.60 -0.69
C LYS A 4 -14.68 -10.17 -0.67
N ILE A 5 -15.46 -9.19 -0.22
CA ILE A 5 -15.04 -7.78 -0.18
C ILE A 5 -13.99 -7.58 0.91
N ILE A 6 -14.19 -8.20 2.08
CA ILE A 6 -13.27 -8.12 3.22
C ILE A 6 -11.92 -8.77 2.87
N PHE A 7 -11.94 -9.93 2.21
CA PHE A 7 -10.71 -10.61 1.80
C PHE A 7 -9.94 -9.84 0.72
N SER A 8 -10.66 -9.25 -0.23
CA SER A 8 -10.05 -8.37 -1.24
C SER A 8 -9.46 -7.12 -0.61
N PHE A 9 -10.16 -6.53 0.36
CA PHE A 9 -9.68 -5.35 1.07
C PHE A 9 -8.40 -5.66 1.85
N ILE A 10 -8.37 -6.75 2.61
CA ILE A 10 -7.17 -7.21 3.35
C ILE A 10 -6.00 -7.49 2.41
N GLY A 11 -6.24 -8.14 1.26
CA GLY A 11 -5.20 -8.41 0.28
C GLY A 11 -4.56 -7.12 -0.24
N TYR A 12 -5.36 -6.15 -0.67
CA TYR A 12 -4.84 -4.87 -1.16
C TYR A 12 -4.20 -4.03 -0.06
N PHE A 13 -4.79 -4.01 1.14
CA PHE A 13 -4.31 -3.16 2.24
C PHE A 13 -3.06 -3.71 2.95
N VAL A 14 -2.77 -5.01 2.82
CA VAL A 14 -1.68 -5.69 3.51
C VAL A 14 -0.69 -6.32 2.55
N LEU A 15 -1.09 -7.15 1.58
CA LEU A 15 -0.11 -7.86 0.74
C LEU A 15 0.67 -6.90 -0.17
N PHE A 16 0.00 -5.92 -0.75
CA PHE A 16 0.63 -4.95 -1.65
C PHE A 16 1.70 -4.09 -0.95
N PRO A 17 1.42 -3.43 0.19
CA PRO A 17 2.43 -2.63 0.87
C PRO A 17 3.60 -3.46 1.40
N TYR A 18 3.36 -4.68 1.88
CA TYR A 18 4.43 -5.56 2.35
C TYR A 18 5.32 -6.06 1.20
N THR A 19 4.74 -6.47 0.06
CA THR A 19 5.53 -6.88 -1.11
C THR A 19 6.33 -5.72 -1.69
N TYR A 20 5.77 -4.52 -1.71
CA TYR A 20 6.48 -3.31 -2.12
C TYR A 20 7.66 -2.98 -1.19
N LEU A 21 7.46 -3.05 0.14
CA LEU A 21 8.52 -2.84 1.12
C LEU A 21 9.65 -3.85 0.92
N ILE A 22 9.33 -5.14 0.88
CA ILE A 22 10.34 -6.20 0.71
C ILE A 22 11.11 -6.00 -0.59
N SER A 23 10.43 -5.72 -1.70
CA SER A 23 11.07 -5.48 -3.00
C SER A 23 11.95 -4.22 -3.01
N SER A 24 11.47 -3.11 -2.44
CA SER A 24 12.25 -1.87 -2.35
C SER A 24 13.49 -2.02 -1.46
N PHE A 25 13.38 -2.74 -0.35
CA PHE A 25 14.54 -3.05 0.48
C PHE A 25 15.51 -3.98 -0.26
N LEU A 26 15.03 -5.07 -0.87
CA LEU A 26 15.90 -5.98 -1.64
C LEU A 26 16.62 -5.27 -2.80
N TRP A 27 15.96 -4.32 -3.46
CA TRP A 27 16.55 -3.60 -4.57
C TRP A 27 17.46 -2.45 -4.11
N ARG A 28 16.92 -1.50 -3.35
CA ARG A 28 17.60 -0.24 -3.02
C ARG A 28 18.67 -0.40 -1.94
N TYR A 29 18.42 -1.26 -0.95
CA TYR A 29 19.38 -1.49 0.12
C TYR A 29 20.48 -2.47 -0.31
N PHE A 30 20.13 -3.63 -0.89
CA PHE A 30 21.11 -4.65 -1.24
C PHE A 30 21.90 -4.34 -2.53
N ILE A 31 21.26 -3.87 -3.60
CA ILE A 31 21.93 -3.67 -4.90
C ILE A 31 22.54 -2.27 -4.99
N ARG A 32 21.77 -1.24 -4.63
CA ARG A 32 22.18 0.16 -4.77
C ARG A 32 22.94 0.74 -3.57
N LYS A 33 23.04 -0.01 -2.45
CA LYS A 33 23.65 0.46 -1.18
C LYS A 33 23.16 1.86 -0.76
N THR A 34 21.91 2.18 -1.06
CA THR A 34 21.32 3.47 -0.68
C THR A 34 21.15 3.50 0.84
N GLU A 35 21.37 4.65 1.46
CA GLU A 35 21.22 4.80 2.91
C GLU A 35 19.83 4.33 3.36
N LEU A 36 19.81 3.55 4.44
CA LEU A 36 18.58 2.98 5.00
C LEU A 36 17.52 4.05 5.25
N TRP A 37 17.93 5.20 5.78
CA TRP A 37 17.03 6.31 6.06
C TRP A 37 16.33 6.84 4.82
N ILE A 38 17.05 6.96 3.70
CA ILE A 38 16.48 7.40 2.42
C ILE A 38 15.49 6.36 1.90
N VAL A 39 15.86 5.07 1.94
CA VAL A 39 15.00 3.98 1.47
C VAL A 39 13.72 3.89 2.29
N ILE A 40 13.82 4.01 3.62
CA ILE A 40 12.68 4.01 4.54
C ILE A 40 11.74 5.17 4.24
N THR A 41 12.29 6.39 4.16
CA THR A 41 11.47 7.61 3.96
C THR A 41 10.74 7.56 2.62
N ASP A 42 11.43 7.16 1.56
CA ASP A 42 10.87 7.02 0.21
C ASP A 42 9.77 5.93 0.18
N CYS A 43 10.01 4.78 0.83
CA CYS A 43 8.99 3.74 0.97
C CYS A 43 7.77 4.23 1.75
N LEU A 44 7.95 4.93 2.88
CA LEU A 44 6.84 5.50 3.66
C LEU A 44 6.07 6.55 2.86
N SER A 45 6.74 7.38 2.06
CA SER A 45 6.07 8.34 1.18
C SER A 45 5.18 7.65 0.14
N ILE A 46 5.68 6.63 -0.56
CA ILE A 46 4.85 5.86 -1.51
C ILE A 46 3.67 5.20 -0.79
N LEU A 47 3.91 4.58 0.35
CA LEU A 47 2.85 3.92 1.13
C LEU A 47 1.78 4.91 1.60
N GLY A 48 2.18 6.10 2.07
CA GLY A 48 1.27 7.15 2.47
C GLY A 48 0.35 7.57 1.33
N ILE A 49 0.92 7.82 0.14
CA ILE A 49 0.14 8.17 -1.05
C ILE A 49 -0.81 7.03 -1.43
N TYR A 50 -0.34 5.79 -1.42
CA TYR A 50 -1.14 4.60 -1.72
C TYR A 50 -2.36 4.48 -0.79
N TYR A 51 -2.17 4.67 0.52
CA TYR A 51 -3.26 4.61 1.49
C TYR A 51 -4.27 5.74 1.35
N ILE A 52 -3.82 6.95 0.98
CA ILE A 52 -4.71 8.07 0.66
C ILE A 52 -5.59 7.73 -0.54
N LEU A 53 -4.99 7.20 -1.62
CA LEU A 53 -5.72 6.83 -2.84
C LEU A 53 -6.75 5.71 -2.57
N ILE A 54 -6.37 4.68 -1.81
CA ILE A 54 -7.31 3.61 -1.45
C ILE A 54 -8.43 4.13 -0.56
N SER A 55 -8.12 4.96 0.42
CA SER A 55 -9.14 5.58 1.27
C SER A 55 -10.14 6.38 0.43
N LEU A 56 -9.65 7.16 -0.54
CA LEU A 56 -10.49 7.93 -1.45
C LEU A 56 -11.38 7.01 -2.31
N ALA A 57 -10.79 5.96 -2.90
CA ALA A 57 -11.52 4.97 -3.70
C ALA A 57 -12.59 4.25 -2.86
N PHE A 58 -12.31 3.93 -1.60
CA PHE A 58 -13.25 3.31 -0.69
C PHE A 58 -14.42 4.24 -0.33
N VAL A 59 -14.15 5.52 -0.08
CA VAL A 59 -15.19 6.54 0.14
C VAL A 59 -16.10 6.66 -1.08
N ILE A 60 -15.53 6.70 -2.29
CA ILE A 60 -16.30 6.74 -3.54
C ILE A 60 -17.13 5.47 -3.71
N TYR A 61 -16.55 4.30 -3.42
CA TYR A 61 -17.24 3.01 -3.51
C TYR A 61 -18.43 2.92 -2.55
N ILE A 62 -18.26 3.34 -1.29
CA ILE A 62 -19.36 3.43 -0.31
C ILE A 62 -20.45 4.37 -0.83
N LYS A 63 -20.06 5.55 -1.33
CA LYS A 63 -21.02 6.54 -1.85
C LYS A 63 -21.81 6.03 -3.06
N GLN A 64 -21.22 5.17 -3.90
CA GLN A 64 -21.90 4.55 -5.04
C GLN A 64 -22.71 3.29 -4.68
N GLY A 65 -22.43 2.63 -3.55
CA GLY A 65 -23.05 1.36 -3.16
C GLY A 65 -24.42 1.43 -2.47
N LYS A 66 -24.87 2.62 -2.06
CA LYS A 66 -26.22 3.02 -1.59
C LYS A 66 -26.07 4.39 -0.92
N THR A 67 -26.83 5.44 -1.28
CA THR A 67 -28.26 5.60 -0.94
C THR A 67 -29.16 4.44 -1.30
#